data_AF-A0AAW5EVG0-F1
#
_entry.id   AF-A0AAW5EVG0-F1
#
_cell.length_a   1.000
_cell.length_b   1.000
_cell.length_c   1.000
_cell.angle_alpha   90.00
_cell.angle_beta   90.00
_cell.angle_gamma   90.00
#
_symmetry.space_group_name_H-M   'P 1'
#
loop_
_entity.id
_entity.type
_entity.pdbx_description
1 polymer ?
#
loop_
_entity_poly.entity_id
_entity_poly.type
_entity_poly.pdbx_seq_one_letter_code
_entity_poly.pdbx_strand_id
1 'polypeptide(L)'
;AYAVHSQVGDACVGARINGRLMPLRHELQNGDQVEIMTARGGTPSPSWERFVVTGKARARIRRHVALQQREAHLESGRVALAKAFRQEGVDGSEKVLDSLLKDLRLQTVADLYVAVGNGNQSAREVVQL
;
A
#
# COMPACT_ATOMS: atom_id res chain seq x y z
N ALA A 1 -18.50 -10.57 1.26
CA ALA A 1 -18.29 -9.12 1.45
C ALA A 1 -18.21 -8.33 0.13
N TYR A 2 -17.16 -8.47 -0.69
CA TYR A 2 -17.00 -7.68 -1.94
C TYR A 2 -18.09 -7.87 -3.00
N ALA A 3 -18.80 -9.00 -2.99
CA ALA A 3 -19.99 -9.22 -3.80
C ALA A 3 -21.13 -8.27 -3.41
N VAL A 4 -21.27 -7.95 -2.12
CA VAL A 4 -22.30 -7.03 -1.59
C VAL A 4 -21.95 -5.59 -1.93
N HIS A 5 -20.78 -5.11 -1.48
CA HIS A 5 -20.30 -3.76 -1.80
C HIS A 5 -18.79 -3.67 -1.56
N SER A 6 -18.11 -2.75 -2.27
CA SER A 6 -16.67 -2.54 -2.09
C SER A 6 -16.35 -2.04 -0.69
N GLN A 7 -17.09 -1.06 -0.16
CA GLN A 7 -16.87 -0.53 1.20
C GLN A 7 -17.12 -1.59 2.28
N VAL A 8 -18.09 -2.49 2.08
CA VAL A 8 -18.32 -3.61 3.01
C VAL A 8 -17.15 -4.60 2.97
N GLY A 9 -16.60 -4.86 1.79
CA GLY A 9 -15.38 -5.66 1.63
C GLY A 9 -14.16 -5.02 2.28
N ASP A 10 -13.98 -3.72 2.10
CA ASP A 10 -12.82 -3.00 2.64
C ASP A 10 -12.88 -2.90 4.17
N ALA A 11 -14.06 -2.66 4.73
CA ALA A 11 -14.27 -2.57 6.18
C ALA A 11 -14.40 -3.95 6.87
N CYS A 12 -14.32 -5.05 6.11
CA CYS A 12 -14.52 -6.40 6.62
C CYS A 12 -13.41 -6.79 7.62
N VAL A 13 -13.79 -7.26 8.80
CA VAL A 13 -12.85 -7.75 9.82
C VAL A 13 -13.07 -9.22 10.17
N GLY A 14 -14.17 -9.81 9.71
CA GLY A 14 -14.52 -11.20 9.98
C GLY A 14 -15.85 -11.59 9.34
N ALA A 15 -16.24 -12.85 9.51
CA ALA A 15 -17.54 -13.34 9.08
C ALA A 15 -18.06 -14.40 10.06
N ARG A 16 -19.39 -14.47 10.19
CA ARG A 16 -20.06 -15.65 10.73
C ARG A 16 -20.75 -16.40 9.61
N ILE A 17 -20.72 -17.72 9.71
CA ILE A 17 -21.41 -18.62 8.79
C ILE A 17 -22.34 -19.48 9.64
N ASN A 18 -23.64 -19.44 9.35
CA ASN A 18 -24.67 -20.14 10.11
C ASN A 18 -24.56 -19.88 11.63
N GLY A 19 -24.37 -18.61 12.00
CA GLY A 19 -24.25 -18.14 13.39
C GLY A 19 -22.91 -18.38 14.07
N ARG A 20 -21.94 -19.05 13.44
CA ARG A 20 -20.63 -19.36 14.04
C ARG A 20 -19.51 -18.52 13.43
N LEU A 21 -18.59 -18.02 14.26
CA LEU A 21 -17.38 -17.33 13.77
C LEU A 21 -16.51 -18.32 12.99
N MET A 22 -16.17 -17.95 11.75
CA MET A 22 -15.35 -18.77 10.87
C MET A 22 -14.16 -17.96 10.34
N PRO A 23 -13.02 -18.62 10.06
CA PRO A 23 -11.91 -17.97 9.38
C PRO A 23 -12.34 -17.43 8.01
N LEU A 24 -11.86 -16.25 7.61
CA LEU A 24 -12.18 -15.64 6.30
C LEU A 24 -11.76 -16.48 5.08
N ARG A 25 -10.86 -17.45 5.27
CA ARG A 25 -10.45 -18.42 4.25
C ARG A 25 -11.43 -19.58 4.04
N HIS A 26 -12.47 -19.69 4.87
CA HIS A 26 -13.45 -20.75 4.74
C HIS A 26 -14.16 -20.64 3.39
N GLU A 27 -14.23 -21.76 2.67
CA GLU A 27 -14.93 -21.85 1.40
C GLU A 27 -16.43 -21.98 1.64
N LEU A 28 -17.21 -21.09 1.02
CA LEU A 28 -18.66 -21.05 1.20
C LEU A 28 -19.33 -22.21 0.47
N GLN A 29 -20.36 -22.77 1.09
CA GLN A 29 -21.22 -23.79 0.50
C GLN A 29 -22.58 -23.21 0.11
N ASN A 30 -23.26 -23.87 -0.83
CA ASN A 30 -24.61 -23.50 -1.20
C ASN A 30 -25.55 -23.62 0.01
N GLY A 31 -26.33 -22.57 0.26
CA GLY A 31 -27.26 -22.52 1.40
C GLY A 31 -26.67 -21.89 2.66
N ASP A 32 -25.39 -21.54 2.70
CA ASP A 32 -24.80 -20.87 3.85
C ASP A 32 -25.39 -19.46 4.07
N GLN A 33 -25.81 -19.20 5.31
CA GLN A 33 -26.13 -17.85 5.76
C GLN A 33 -24.84 -17.17 6.24
N VAL A 34 -24.45 -16.09 5.55
CA VAL A 34 -23.21 -15.36 5.84
C VAL A 34 -23.51 -14.00 6.43
N GLU A 35 -23.01 -13.74 7.64
CA GLU A 35 -22.97 -12.42 8.26
C GLU A 35 -21.57 -11.83 8.11
N ILE A 36 -21.46 -10.65 7.50
CA ILE A 36 -20.18 -9.95 7.35
C ILE A 36 -20.01 -8.99 8.52
N MET A 37 -18.90 -9.13 9.23
CA MET A 37 -18.55 -8.24 10.32
C MET A 37 -17.68 -7.11 9.77
N THR A 38 -18.08 -5.86 10.00
CA THR A 38 -17.34 -4.67 9.59
C THR A 38 -16.93 -3.84 10.80
N ALA A 39 -15.86 -3.07 10.67
CA ALA A 39 -15.41 -2.13 11.68
C ALA A 39 -15.05 -0.77 11.06
N ARG A 40 -15.24 0.30 11.83
CA ARG A 40 -14.72 1.63 11.44
C ARG A 40 -13.19 1.55 11.44
N GLY A 41 -12.56 1.94 10.33
CA GLY A 41 -11.12 1.79 10.15
C GLY A 41 -10.67 0.38 9.76
N GLY A 42 -11.61 -0.56 9.54
CA GLY A 42 -11.29 -1.84 8.92
C GLY A 42 -10.72 -1.64 7.53
N THR A 43 -9.64 -2.35 7.22
CA THR A 43 -8.97 -2.31 5.92
C THR A 43 -8.62 -3.72 5.43
N PRO A 44 -8.48 -3.91 4.11
CA PRO A 44 -8.04 -5.19 3.56
C PRO A 44 -6.66 -5.59 4.08
N SER A 45 -6.55 -6.83 4.58
CA SER A 45 -5.24 -7.38 4.95
C SER A 45 -4.50 -7.88 3.70
N PRO A 46 -3.18 -7.60 3.56
CA PRO A 46 -2.37 -8.20 2.49
C PRO A 46 -2.39 -9.73 2.50
N SER A 47 -2.58 -10.34 3.67
CA SER A 47 -2.65 -11.80 3.82
C SER A 47 -3.80 -12.44 3.04
N TRP A 48 -4.84 -11.67 2.72
CA TRP A 48 -6.03 -12.16 2.01
C TRP A 48 -5.73 -12.54 0.56
N GLU A 49 -4.65 -12.02 -0.04
CA GLU A 49 -4.25 -12.41 -1.39
C GLU A 49 -4.02 -13.91 -1.54
N ARG A 50 -3.69 -14.60 -0.44
CA ARG A 50 -3.42 -16.05 -0.41
C ARG A 50 -4.66 -16.92 -0.61
N PHE A 51 -5.85 -16.40 -0.29
CA PHE A 51 -7.09 -17.19 -0.31
C PHE A 51 -8.25 -16.52 -1.05
N VAL A 52 -8.11 -15.27 -1.51
CA VAL A 52 -9.16 -14.59 -2.26
C VAL A 52 -9.36 -15.20 -3.65
N VAL A 53 -10.61 -15.56 -3.96
CA VAL A 53 -10.96 -16.23 -5.21
C VAL A 53 -11.43 -15.24 -6.27
N THR A 54 -12.38 -14.35 -5.94
CA THR A 54 -13.05 -13.52 -6.95
C THR A 54 -12.17 -12.36 -7.46
N GLY A 55 -12.27 -12.06 -8.77
CA GLY A 55 -11.48 -11.00 -9.41
C GLY A 55 -11.71 -9.61 -8.81
N LYS A 56 -12.96 -9.26 -8.49
CA LYS A 56 -13.31 -7.98 -7.85
C LYS A 56 -12.60 -7.82 -6.51
N ALA A 57 -12.63 -8.85 -5.66
CA ALA A 57 -11.98 -8.82 -4.35
C ALA A 57 -10.45 -8.74 -4.50
N ARG A 58 -9.86 -9.56 -5.37
CA ARG A 58 -8.42 -9.55 -5.66
C ARG A 58 -7.93 -8.17 -6.12
N ALA A 59 -8.66 -7.52 -7.03
CA ALA A 59 -8.33 -6.19 -7.52
C ALA A 59 -8.39 -5.12 -6.41
N ARG A 60 -9.40 -5.17 -5.54
CA ARG A 60 -9.54 -4.24 -4.40
C ARG A 60 -8.41 -4.42 -3.39
N ILE A 61 -8.13 -5.66 -2.99
CA ILE A 61 -7.05 -5.97 -2.04
C ILE A 61 -5.71 -5.48 -2.59
N ARG A 62 -5.34 -5.87 -3.82
CA ARG A 62 -4.09 -5.45 -4.45
C ARG A 62 -3.95 -3.93 -4.54
N ARG A 63 -5.02 -3.24 -4.93
CA ARG A 63 -5.02 -1.77 -4.97
C ARG A 63 -4.75 -1.18 -3.59
N HIS A 64 -5.39 -1.71 -2.55
CA HIS A 64 -5.17 -1.22 -1.19
C HIS A 64 -3.73 -1.47 -0.72
N VAL A 65 -3.21 -2.68 -0.94
CA VAL A 65 -1.83 -3.04 -0.59
C VAL A 65 -0.82 -2.16 -1.32
N ALA A 66 -1.00 -1.93 -2.61
CA ALA A 66 -0.12 -1.07 -3.41
C ALA A 66 -0.12 0.38 -2.93
N LEU A 67 -1.29 0.92 -2.52
CA LEU A 67 -1.38 2.26 -1.96
C LEU A 67 -0.64 2.36 -0.62
N GLN A 68 -0.84 1.38 0.27
CA GLN A 68 -0.14 1.32 1.57
C GLN A 68 1.38 1.21 1.39
N GLN A 69 1.83 0.36 0.46
CA GLN A 69 3.26 0.24 0.14
C GLN A 69 3.82 1.54 -0.42
N ARG A 70 3.11 2.19 -1.36
CA ARG A 70 3.54 3.48 -1.92
C ARG A 70 3.69 4.54 -0.85
N GLU A 71 2.74 4.63 0.08
CA GLU A 71 2.80 5.58 1.20
C GLU A 71 3.99 5.30 2.12
N ALA A 72 4.23 4.02 2.46
CA ALA A 72 5.39 3.62 3.25
C ALA A 72 6.73 3.94 2.55
N HIS A 73 6.82 3.68 1.25
CA HIS A 73 8.02 4.01 0.47
C HIS A 73 8.23 5.52 0.35
N LEU A 74 7.16 6.30 0.16
CA LEU A 74 7.26 7.76 0.11
C LEU A 74 7.87 8.30 1.40
N GLU A 75 7.36 7.87 2.56
CA GLU A 75 7.88 8.36 3.84
C GLU A 75 9.31 7.86 4.11
N SER A 76 9.58 6.58 3.86
CA SER A 76 10.92 6.01 4.02
C SER A 76 11.97 6.70 3.13
N GLY A 77 11.65 6.94 1.86
CA GLY A 77 12.55 7.59 0.92
C GLY A 77 12.77 9.07 1.23
N ARG A 78 11.74 9.78 1.68
CA ARG A 78 11.85 11.16 2.17
C ARG A 78 12.83 11.25 3.34
N VAL A 79 12.71 10.36 4.32
CA VAL A 79 13.63 10.29 5.47
C VAL A 79 15.04 9.92 5.03
N ALA A 80 15.19 8.95 4.12
CA ALA A 80 16.49 8.50 3.63
C ALA A 80 17.24 9.61 2.88
N LEU A 81 16.57 10.33 1.97
CA LEU A 81 17.17 11.46 1.25
C LEU A 81 17.53 12.59 2.21
N ALA A 82 16.61 13.00 3.08
CA ALA A 82 16.87 14.07 4.04
C ALA A 82 18.09 13.76 4.93
N LYS A 83 18.27 12.49 5.31
CA LYS A 83 19.46 12.03 6.04
C LYS A 83 20.73 12.12 5.18
N ALA A 84 20.67 11.69 3.93
CA ALA A 84 21.83 11.66 3.04
C ALA A 84 22.33 13.07 2.68
N PHE A 85 21.44 13.99 2.32
CA PHE A 85 21.79 15.40 2.08
C PHE A 85 22.44 16.06 3.31
N ARG A 86 21.89 15.80 4.51
CA ARG A 86 22.45 16.30 5.77
C ARG A 86 23.86 15.76 6.05
N GLN A 87 24.12 14.49 5.73
CA GLN A 87 25.42 13.86 5.97
C GLN A 87 26.52 14.42 5.07
N GLU A 88 26.19 14.73 3.81
CA GLU A 88 27.12 15.32 2.84
C GLU A 88 27.21 16.85 2.96
N GLY A 89 26.38 17.47 3.81
CA GLY A 89 26.40 18.92 4.05
C GLY A 89 25.93 19.76 2.86
N VAL A 90 25.12 19.17 1.97
CA VAL A 90 24.60 19.82 0.76
C VAL A 90 23.13 20.20 0.89
N ASP A 91 22.67 21.12 0.05
CA ASP A 91 21.27 21.58 0.04
C ASP A 91 20.32 20.50 -0.49
N GLY A 92 19.41 20.02 0.36
CA GLY A 92 18.35 19.07 0.02
C GLY A 92 16.99 19.74 -0.14
N SER A 93 16.93 21.03 -0.47
CA SER A 93 15.69 21.76 -0.72
C SER A 93 14.88 21.16 -1.86
N GLU A 94 13.57 21.36 -1.83
CA GLU A 94 12.66 20.86 -2.87
C GLU A 94 13.04 21.37 -4.26
N LYS A 95 13.59 22.58 -4.36
CA LYS A 95 14.12 23.15 -5.61
C LYS A 95 15.28 22.33 -6.19
N VAL A 96 16.19 21.84 -5.34
CA VAL A 96 17.29 20.96 -5.77
C VAL A 96 16.71 19.63 -6.24
N LEU A 97 15.82 19.03 -5.45
CA LEU A 97 15.18 17.76 -5.81
C LEU A 97 14.41 17.83 -7.13
N ASP A 98 13.68 18.93 -7.38
CA ASP A 98 12.97 19.18 -8.64
C ASP A 98 13.90 19.24 -9.84
N SER A 99 15.11 19.80 -9.66
CA SER A 99 16.09 19.88 -10.74
C SER A 99 16.63 18.51 -11.17
N LEU A 100 16.70 17.55 -10.24
CA LEU A 100 17.18 16.18 -10.47
C LEU A 100 16.15 15.28 -11.17
N LEU A 101 14.86 15.66 -11.19
CA LEU A 101 13.78 14.81 -11.72
C LEU A 101 13.97 14.45 -13.20
N LYS A 102 14.49 15.39 -14.01
CA LYS A 102 14.71 15.17 -15.44
C LYS A 102 15.77 14.10 -15.69
N ASP A 103 16.89 14.16 -14.95
CA ASP A 103 18.01 13.23 -15.11
C ASP A 103 17.62 11.82 -14.62
N LEU A 104 16.82 11.76 -13.55
CA LEU A 104 16.28 10.53 -12.99
C LEU A 104 15.06 9.98 -13.75
N ARG A 105 14.56 10.71 -14.76
CA ARG A 105 13.34 10.37 -15.55
C ARG A 105 12.09 10.19 -14.67
N LEU A 106 11.96 11.03 -13.65
CA LEU A 106 10.84 11.06 -12.73
C LEU A 106 9.95 12.28 -12.98
N GLN A 107 8.67 12.18 -12.64
CA GLN A 107 7.72 13.25 -12.88
C GLN A 107 7.58 14.18 -11.68
N THR A 108 7.72 13.66 -10.47
CA THR A 108 7.49 14.41 -9.22
C THR A 108 8.51 14.03 -8.16
N VAL A 109 8.74 14.93 -7.20
CA VAL A 109 9.57 14.65 -6.01
C VAL A 109 8.99 13.49 -5.18
N ALA A 110 7.66 13.34 -5.17
CA ALA A 110 7.02 12.18 -4.54
C ALA A 110 7.43 10.85 -5.22
N ASP A 111 7.60 10.82 -6.54
CA ASP A 111 8.10 9.65 -7.25
C ASP A 111 9.57 9.39 -6.95
N LEU A 112 10.37 10.43 -6.74
CA LEU A 112 11.74 10.32 -6.24
C LEU A 112 11.78 9.69 -4.85
N TYR A 113 10.94 10.16 -3.93
CA TYR A 113 10.83 9.55 -2.60
C TYR A 113 10.40 8.09 -2.68
N VAL A 114 9.40 7.76 -3.49
CA VAL A 114 8.99 6.36 -3.67
C VAL A 114 10.11 5.51 -4.27
N ALA A 115 10.84 6.02 -5.27
CA ALA A 115 11.95 5.32 -5.91
C ALA A 115 13.14 5.09 -4.95
N VAL A 116 13.40 6.03 -4.05
CA VAL A 116 14.41 5.82 -3.00
C VAL A 116 13.91 4.85 -1.94
N GLY A 117 12.66 5.01 -1.49
CA GLY A 117 12.09 4.20 -0.42
C GLY A 117 11.84 2.74 -0.79
N ASN A 118 11.72 2.43 -2.08
CA ASN A 118 11.62 1.05 -2.57
C ASN A 118 12.97 0.48 -3.07
N GLY A 119 14.04 1.27 -3.03
CA GLY A 119 15.40 0.86 -3.43
C GLY A 119 15.70 0.93 -4.93
N ASN A 120 14.79 1.43 -5.76
CA ASN A 120 15.06 1.65 -7.19
C ASN A 120 16.11 2.76 -7.42
N GLN A 121 16.26 3.69 -6.48
CA GLN A 121 17.26 4.75 -6.49
C GLN A 121 18.01 4.77 -5.15
N SER A 122 19.33 4.91 -5.19
CA SER A 122 20.13 5.05 -3.98
C SER A 122 20.07 6.50 -3.48
N ALA A 123 19.70 6.70 -2.21
CA ALA A 123 19.70 8.03 -1.61
C ALA A 123 21.07 8.72 -1.71
N ARG A 124 22.17 7.95 -1.65
CA ARG A 124 23.53 8.46 -1.74
C ARG A 124 23.89 8.89 -3.16
N GLU A 125 23.49 8.10 -4.16
CA GLU A 125 23.75 8.43 -5.56
C GLU A 125 22.98 9.68 -5.96
N VAL A 126 21.74 9.83 -5.49
CA VAL A 126 20.92 11.04 -5.73
C VAL A 126 21.59 12.31 -5.19
N VAL A 127 22.27 12.24 -4.06
CA VAL A 127 22.98 13.38 -3.46
C VAL A 127 24.25 13.75 -4.22
N GLN A 128 24.78 12.84 -5.04
CA GLN A 128 26.01 13.02 -5.81
C GLN A 128 25.77 13.50 -7.25
N LEU A 129 24.50 13.59 -7.67
CA LEU A 129 24.09 14.17 -8.95
C LEU A 129 24.12 15.70 -8.89
#